data_AF-P59970-F1
#
_entry.id   AF-P59970-F1
#
_cell.length_a   1.000
_cell.length_b   1.000
_cell.length_c   1.000
_cell.angle_alpha   90.00
_cell.angle_beta   90.00
_cell.angle_gamma   90.00
#
_symmetry.space_group_name_H-M   'P 1'
#
loop_
_entity.id
_entity.type
_entity.pdbx_description
1 polymer ?
#
loop_
_entity_poly.entity_id
_entity_poly.type
_entity_poly.pdbx_seq_one_letter_code
_entity_poly.pdbx_strand_id
1 'polypeptide(L)'
;MLFNAVHNSLPPNIDIDHAILRGEDHPPTCAKCVARGRISALGSLDLRYHSLRCYAAPPDVGRCEFVPPRRRVLIANQGLDVSRLPPTGTVTLLLADVEESTHLWQMCPEDMATAIAHLDHTVSEAITNHGGVQPVKRYEGDSFVAAFTRASDAAACALDLQRTSLAPIRLRIGLHTGEVQLRDELYVGPTINRTARLRDLAHGGQVVLSAATGDLVTGRLPADAWLVDLGRHPLRGLPRPEWVMQLCHPDIREKFPPLRTAKSSPTSILPAQFTTFVGRRAQIS
;
A
#
# COMPACT_ATOMS: atom_id res chain seq x y z
N MET A 1 -32.41 -3.66 34.78
CA MET A 1 -32.54 -2.23 34.39
C MET A 1 -31.81 -2.09 33.05
N LEU A 2 -32.52 -2.30 31.93
CA LEU A 2 -32.99 -1.27 30.98
C LEU A 2 -31.80 -0.47 30.40
N PHE A 3 -31.36 -0.66 29.14
CA PHE A 3 -32.05 -0.21 27.92
C PHE A 3 -31.56 -0.91 26.62
N ASN A 4 -32.51 -1.49 25.87
CA ASN A 4 -32.82 -1.42 24.41
C ASN A 4 -31.74 -0.87 23.44
N ALA A 5 -31.26 -1.60 22.41
CA ALA A 5 -31.91 -2.14 21.20
C ALA A 5 -32.17 -1.13 20.05
N VAL A 6 -31.40 -1.23 18.95
CA VAL A 6 -31.87 -0.96 17.58
C VAL A 6 -31.24 -1.99 16.62
N HIS A 7 -32.09 -2.88 16.12
CA HIS A 7 -31.82 -3.82 15.02
C HIS A 7 -31.72 -3.07 13.68
N ASN A 8 -30.70 -3.36 12.88
CA ASN A 8 -30.76 -3.25 11.43
C ASN A 8 -30.20 -4.55 10.84
N SER A 9 -31.13 -5.44 10.48
CA SER A 9 -30.87 -6.72 9.81
C SER A 9 -30.44 -6.47 8.37
N LEU A 10 -29.14 -6.62 8.09
CA LEU A 10 -28.64 -6.83 6.73
C LEU A 10 -28.99 -8.27 6.29
N PRO A 11 -29.46 -8.49 5.05
CA PRO A 11 -29.69 -9.84 4.54
C PRO A 11 -28.40 -10.67 4.53
N PRO A 12 -28.48 -12.00 4.67
CA PRO A 12 -27.30 -12.87 4.71
C PRO A 12 -26.49 -12.74 3.41
N ASN A 13 -25.15 -12.72 3.53
CA ASN A 13 -24.24 -12.81 2.39
C ASN A 13 -24.58 -14.07 1.59
N ILE A 14 -25.08 -13.91 0.36
CA ILE A 14 -25.15 -15.01 -0.61
C ILE A 14 -23.77 -15.11 -1.27
N ASP A 15 -23.13 -16.26 -1.07
CA ASP A 15 -21.88 -16.63 -1.74
C ASP A 15 -22.22 -17.07 -3.17
N ILE A 16 -21.91 -16.21 -4.14
CA ILE A 16 -22.22 -16.42 -5.57
C ILE A 16 -21.52 -17.66 -6.12
N ASP A 17 -20.35 -18.02 -5.57
CA ASP A 17 -19.61 -19.20 -6.01
C ASP A 17 -20.35 -20.50 -5.64
N HIS A 18 -21.14 -20.49 -4.57
CA HIS A 18 -21.89 -21.68 -4.16
C HIS A 18 -23.14 -21.92 -5.00
N ALA A 19 -23.78 -20.86 -5.53
CA ALA A 19 -25.00 -20.96 -6.34
C ALA A 19 -24.70 -21.46 -7.77
N ILE A 20 -23.58 -21.02 -8.38
CA ILE A 20 -23.19 -21.42 -9.74
C ILE A 20 -22.85 -22.92 -9.81
N LEU A 21 -22.27 -23.49 -8.75
CA LEU A 21 -21.97 -24.92 -8.66
C LEU A 21 -23.21 -25.81 -8.46
N ARG A 22 -24.34 -25.25 -8.02
CA ARG A 22 -25.59 -25.99 -7.73
C ARG A 22 -26.63 -25.93 -8.85
N GLY A 23 -26.39 -25.16 -9.91
CA GLY A 23 -27.34 -25.04 -11.02
C GLY A 23 -28.68 -24.39 -10.61
N GLU A 24 -28.68 -23.54 -9.60
CA GLU A 24 -29.87 -22.83 -9.12
C GLU A 24 -30.09 -21.55 -9.96
N ASP A 25 -31.33 -21.29 -10.37
CA ASP A 25 -31.72 -20.12 -11.16
C ASP A 25 -31.38 -18.79 -10.44
N HIS A 26 -30.49 -17.98 -11.03
CA HIS A 26 -30.10 -16.68 -10.48
C HIS A 26 -31.10 -15.56 -10.84
N PRO A 27 -31.39 -14.62 -9.93
CA PRO A 27 -32.09 -13.36 -10.28
C PRO A 27 -31.27 -12.57 -11.32
N PRO A 28 -31.91 -11.72 -12.14
CA PRO A 28 -31.33 -11.18 -13.37
C PRO A 28 -30.03 -10.41 -13.10
N THR A 29 -28.89 -11.06 -13.35
CA THR A 29 -27.57 -10.45 -13.35
C THR A 29 -27.42 -9.56 -14.59
N CYS A 30 -26.83 -8.38 -14.46
CA CYS A 30 -26.67 -7.44 -15.59
C CYS A 30 -25.97 -8.09 -16.81
N ALA A 31 -26.21 -7.58 -18.02
CA ALA A 31 -25.64 -8.13 -19.26
C ALA A 31 -24.09 -8.26 -19.23
N LYS A 32 -23.39 -7.45 -18.42
CA LYS A 32 -21.93 -7.58 -18.21
C LYS A 32 -21.53 -8.82 -17.41
N CYS A 33 -22.36 -9.29 -16.48
CA CYS A 33 -22.15 -10.54 -15.74
C CYS A 33 -22.38 -11.77 -16.63
N VAL A 34 -23.41 -11.72 -17.50
CA VAL A 34 -23.74 -12.81 -18.44
C VAL A 34 -22.60 -13.03 -19.46
N ALA A 35 -21.92 -11.97 -19.90
CA ALA A 35 -20.79 -12.07 -20.82
C ALA A 35 -19.55 -12.74 -20.21
N ARG A 36 -19.33 -12.61 -18.89
CA ARG A 36 -18.17 -13.21 -18.19
C ARG A 36 -18.46 -14.61 -17.62
N GLY A 37 -19.71 -14.92 -17.28
CA GLY A 37 -20.12 -16.28 -16.87
C GLY A 37 -19.96 -17.35 -17.96
N ARG A 38 -19.82 -16.95 -19.23
CA ARG A 38 -19.45 -17.86 -20.33
C ARG A 38 -17.96 -18.20 -20.40
N ILE A 39 -17.09 -17.39 -19.76
CA ILE A 39 -15.63 -17.60 -19.79
C ILE A 39 -15.22 -18.61 -18.72
N SER A 40 -15.88 -18.64 -17.56
CA SER A 40 -15.58 -19.60 -16.47
C SER A 40 -15.99 -21.05 -16.77
N ALA A 41 -16.80 -21.29 -17.81
CA ALA A 41 -17.16 -22.64 -18.25
C ALA A 41 -16.04 -23.33 -19.06
N LEU A 42 -15.01 -22.58 -19.46
CA LEU A 42 -13.81 -23.12 -20.13
C LEU A 42 -12.75 -23.36 -19.06
N GLY A 43 -12.78 -24.56 -18.48
CA GLY A 43 -11.96 -24.93 -17.32
C GLY A 43 -10.46 -24.75 -17.55
N SER A 44 -9.83 -23.94 -16.69
CA SER A 44 -8.44 -24.07 -16.17
C SER A 44 -7.89 -22.73 -15.66
N LEU A 45 -8.44 -22.13 -14.60
CA LEU A 45 -7.68 -21.11 -13.85
C LEU A 45 -8.07 -21.10 -12.36
N ASP A 46 -7.04 -21.00 -11.53
CA ASP A 46 -7.01 -21.06 -10.07
C ASP A 46 -8.16 -20.28 -9.41
N LEU A 47 -9.11 -21.01 -8.79
CA LEU A 47 -10.35 -20.50 -8.17
C LEU A 47 -10.14 -19.61 -6.91
N ARG A 48 -8.94 -19.05 -6.71
CA ARG A 48 -8.59 -18.35 -5.46
C ARG A 48 -8.72 -16.82 -5.50
N TYR A 49 -9.17 -16.24 -6.61
CA TYR A 49 -9.12 -14.79 -6.83
C TYR A 49 -10.42 -14.12 -7.29
N HIS A 50 -11.59 -14.74 -7.13
CA HIS A 50 -12.84 -14.16 -7.62
C HIS A 50 -13.87 -13.99 -6.50
N SER A 51 -14.09 -12.74 -6.07
CA SER A 51 -15.35 -12.38 -5.38
C SER A 51 -15.84 -11.04 -5.92
N LEU A 52 -16.74 -11.09 -6.91
CA LEU A 52 -17.50 -9.90 -7.33
C LEU A 52 -18.69 -9.73 -6.39
N ARG A 53 -18.76 -8.59 -5.68
CA ARG A 53 -19.97 -8.19 -4.95
C ARG A 53 -20.92 -7.45 -5.90
N CYS A 54 -22.02 -8.09 -6.28
CA CYS A 54 -23.15 -7.38 -6.88
C CYS A 54 -24.05 -6.83 -5.77
N TYR A 55 -24.09 -5.50 -5.62
CA TYR A 55 -25.18 -4.87 -4.86
C TYR A 55 -26.43 -4.88 -5.75
N ALA A 56 -27.55 -5.38 -5.23
CA ALA A 56 -28.85 -5.30 -5.89
C ALA A 56 -29.25 -3.82 -6.03
N ALA A 57 -28.83 -3.18 -7.11
CA ALA A 57 -29.37 -1.89 -7.53
C ALA A 57 -30.67 -2.15 -8.30
N PRO A 58 -31.68 -1.27 -8.17
CA PRO A 58 -32.88 -1.34 -9.01
C PRO A 58 -32.48 -1.35 -10.50
N PRO A 59 -33.27 -2.01 -11.36
CA PRO A 59 -32.90 -2.34 -12.75
C PRO A 59 -32.50 -1.14 -13.63
N ASP A 60 -32.77 0.09 -13.21
CA ASP A 60 -32.44 1.33 -13.93
C ASP A 60 -31.22 2.11 -13.38
N VAL A 61 -30.47 1.58 -12.40
CA VAL A 61 -29.28 2.26 -11.84
C VAL A 61 -28.09 1.30 -11.72
N GLY A 62 -27.70 0.69 -12.84
CA GLY A 62 -26.59 -0.27 -12.88
C GLY A 62 -25.19 0.37 -12.85
N ARG A 63 -24.69 0.76 -11.66
CA ARG A 63 -23.23 0.91 -11.45
C ARG A 63 -22.66 -0.39 -10.90
N CYS A 64 -22.01 -1.18 -11.75
CA CYS A 64 -21.11 -2.24 -11.29
C CYS A 64 -19.76 -1.62 -10.94
N GLU A 65 -19.39 -1.67 -9.66
CA GLU A 65 -18.05 -1.34 -9.21
C GLU A 65 -17.22 -2.62 -9.12
N PHE A 66 -16.07 -2.64 -9.78
CA PHE A 66 -15.14 -3.77 -9.67
C PHE A 66 -14.51 -3.74 -8.28
N VAL A 67 -14.77 -4.80 -7.49
CA VAL A 67 -14.11 -5.00 -6.20
C VAL A 67 -12.92 -5.92 -6.44
N PRO A 68 -11.67 -5.43 -6.35
CA PRO A 68 -10.49 -6.29 -6.48
C PRO A 68 -10.53 -7.39 -5.41
N PRO A 69 -10.01 -8.60 -5.71
CA PRO A 69 -10.00 -9.68 -4.75
C PRO A 69 -9.23 -9.29 -3.49
N ARG A 70 -9.79 -9.62 -2.32
CA ARG A 70 -9.03 -9.56 -1.07
C ARG A 70 -8.08 -10.74 -1.05
N ARG A 71 -6.77 -10.49 -1.01
CA ARG A 71 -5.76 -11.54 -0.80
C ARG A 71 -6.06 -12.27 0.51
N ARG A 72 -6.43 -13.55 0.42
CA ARG A 72 -6.68 -14.43 1.58
C ARG A 72 -5.39 -15.21 1.85
N VAL A 73 -4.74 -14.96 2.99
CA VAL A 73 -3.52 -15.67 3.38
C VAL A 73 -3.90 -16.99 4.05
N LEU A 74 -3.37 -18.09 3.53
CA LEU A 74 -3.26 -19.33 4.29
C LEU A 74 -2.17 -19.10 5.33
N ILE A 75 -2.55 -18.90 6.60
CA ILE A 75 -1.60 -18.98 7.71
C ILE A 75 -1.21 -20.45 7.82
N ALA A 76 -0.08 -20.83 7.23
CA ALA A 76 0.55 -22.08 7.57
C ALA A 76 0.98 -21.96 9.04
N ASN A 77 0.34 -22.73 9.91
CA ASN A 77 0.73 -22.92 11.31
C ASN A 77 2.11 -23.62 11.34
N GLN A 78 3.17 -22.89 11.01
CA GLN A 78 4.53 -23.28 11.31
C GLN A 78 4.91 -22.56 12.60
N GLY A 79 5.32 -23.31 13.62
CA GLY A 79 5.54 -22.84 14.98
C GLY A 79 6.25 -21.49 15.04
N LEU A 80 5.78 -20.61 15.93
CA LEU A 80 6.34 -19.29 16.18
C LEU A 80 7.84 -19.39 16.50
N ASP A 81 8.65 -19.22 15.48
CA ASP A 81 10.06 -18.91 15.61
C ASP A 81 10.15 -17.49 16.19
N VAL A 82 10.53 -17.40 17.47
CA VAL A 82 10.67 -16.14 18.22
C VAL A 82 11.62 -15.14 17.54
N SER A 83 12.48 -15.58 16.60
CA SER A 83 13.31 -14.69 15.79
C SER A 83 12.53 -13.93 14.69
N ARG A 84 11.25 -14.25 14.47
CA ARG A 84 10.39 -13.65 13.44
C ARG A 84 9.37 -12.65 13.96
N LEU A 85 9.44 -12.28 15.24
CA LEU A 85 8.58 -11.23 15.77
C LEU A 85 8.96 -9.89 15.11
N PRO A 86 7.99 -9.10 14.61
CA PRO A 86 8.30 -7.80 14.02
C PRO A 86 9.01 -6.90 15.04
N PRO A 87 10.09 -6.20 14.67
CA PRO A 87 10.85 -5.39 15.62
C PRO A 87 10.04 -4.19 16.14
N THR A 88 10.31 -3.79 17.38
CA THR A 88 9.78 -2.55 17.98
C THR A 88 10.91 -1.60 18.34
N GLY A 89 10.60 -0.34 18.68
CA GLY A 89 11.59 0.71 18.88
C GLY A 89 11.91 1.42 17.57
N THR A 90 13.14 1.91 17.40
CA THR A 90 13.57 2.58 16.17
C THR A 90 13.81 1.56 15.06
N VAL A 91 13.00 1.60 14.02
CA VAL A 91 13.11 0.73 12.83
C VAL A 91 13.01 1.57 11.57
N THR A 92 13.50 1.03 10.46
CA THR A 92 13.21 1.56 9.12
C THR A 92 12.05 0.79 8.52
N LEU A 93 10.95 1.50 8.26
CA LEU A 93 9.80 0.94 7.56
C LEU A 93 9.96 1.11 6.05
N LEU A 94 9.68 0.04 5.32
CA LEU A 94 9.49 0.03 3.87
C LEU A 94 8.02 -0.19 3.59
N LEU A 95 7.38 0.81 2.99
CA LEU A 95 6.01 0.72 2.51
C LEU A 95 6.01 0.73 0.99
N ALA A 96 5.33 -0.23 0.39
CA ALA A 96 5.20 -0.32 -1.05
C ALA A 96 3.74 -0.52 -1.43
N ASP A 97 3.40 -0.07 -2.64
CA ASP A 97 2.08 -0.27 -3.23
C ASP A 97 2.21 -0.30 -4.76
N VAL A 98 1.25 -0.94 -5.42
CA VAL A 98 1.20 -1.02 -6.87
C VAL A 98 0.59 0.25 -7.43
N GLU A 99 1.30 0.90 -8.36
CA GLU A 99 0.75 2.04 -9.09
C GLU A 99 -0.43 1.60 -9.96
N GLU A 100 -1.55 2.32 -9.87
CA GLU A 100 -2.74 2.13 -10.71
C GLU A 100 -3.30 0.69 -10.72
N SER A 101 -3.16 -0.06 -9.62
CA SER A 101 -3.59 -1.47 -9.53
C SER A 101 -5.04 -1.70 -9.97
N THR A 102 -5.97 -0.82 -9.58
CA THR A 102 -7.37 -0.90 -10.00
C THR A 102 -7.53 -0.85 -11.51
N HIS A 103 -6.74 -0.04 -12.21
CA HIS A 103 -6.77 0.04 -13.66
C HIS A 103 -6.18 -1.23 -14.31
N LEU A 104 -5.05 -1.73 -13.78
CA LEU A 104 -4.43 -2.98 -14.23
C LEU A 104 -5.39 -4.17 -14.11
N TRP A 105 -6.06 -4.32 -12.96
CA TRP A 105 -7.05 -5.37 -12.74
C TRP A 105 -8.25 -5.28 -13.72
N GLN A 106 -8.63 -4.08 -14.16
CA GLN A 106 -9.72 -3.90 -15.12
C GLN A 106 -9.30 -4.25 -16.55
N MET A 107 -8.08 -3.88 -16.93
CA MET A 107 -7.59 -4.02 -18.30
C MET A 107 -7.00 -5.40 -18.61
N CYS A 108 -6.26 -6.00 -17.68
CA CYS A 108 -5.55 -7.27 -17.87
C CYS A 108 -5.62 -8.16 -16.60
N PRO A 109 -6.81 -8.64 -16.21
CA PRO A 109 -6.99 -9.38 -14.94
C PRO A 109 -6.15 -10.66 -14.81
N GLU A 110 -5.95 -11.41 -15.91
CA GLU A 110 -5.16 -12.65 -15.90
C GLU A 110 -3.66 -12.39 -15.71
N ASP A 111 -3.12 -11.42 -16.44
CA ASP A 111 -1.72 -10.98 -16.29
C ASP A 111 -1.49 -10.41 -14.89
N MET A 112 -2.45 -9.62 -14.39
CA MET A 112 -2.36 -9.03 -13.06
C MET A 112 -2.37 -10.10 -11.97
N ALA A 113 -3.21 -11.15 -12.07
CA ALA A 113 -3.20 -12.26 -11.11
C ALA A 113 -1.85 -12.98 -11.07
N THR A 114 -1.26 -13.24 -12.24
CA THR A 114 0.08 -13.85 -12.36
C THR A 114 1.17 -12.96 -11.78
N ALA A 115 1.14 -11.66 -12.11
CA ALA A 115 2.11 -10.69 -11.61
C ALA A 115 2.01 -10.49 -10.09
N ILE A 116 0.81 -10.55 -9.53
CA ILE A 116 0.57 -10.45 -8.08
C ILE A 116 1.12 -11.67 -7.33
N ALA A 117 1.00 -12.88 -7.89
CA ALA A 117 1.61 -14.07 -7.32
C ALA A 117 3.15 -14.00 -7.37
N HIS A 118 3.71 -13.52 -8.49
CA HIS A 118 5.15 -13.30 -8.62
C HIS A 118 5.64 -12.25 -7.61
N LEU A 119 4.92 -11.13 -7.47
CA LEU A 119 5.20 -10.08 -6.49
C LEU A 119 5.24 -10.65 -5.06
N ASP A 120 4.27 -11.48 -4.67
CA ASP A 120 4.25 -12.08 -3.32
C ASP A 120 5.51 -12.91 -3.03
N HIS A 121 5.96 -13.69 -4.02
CA HIS A 121 7.17 -14.49 -3.90
C HIS A 121 8.42 -13.60 -3.79
N THR A 122 8.59 -12.66 -4.71
CA THR A 122 9.73 -11.72 -4.74
C THR A 122 9.80 -10.88 -3.46
N VAL A 123 8.67 -10.41 -2.95
CA VAL A 123 8.60 -9.63 -1.71
C VAL A 123 9.05 -10.45 -0.52
N SER A 124 8.56 -11.69 -0.39
CA SER A 124 8.96 -12.58 0.70
C SER A 124 10.45 -12.88 0.66
N GLU A 125 10.99 -13.14 -0.53
CA GLU A 125 12.41 -13.45 -0.70
C GLU A 125 13.30 -12.23 -0.41
N ALA A 126 13.02 -11.08 -1.04
CA ALA A 126 13.80 -9.86 -0.87
C ALA A 126 13.82 -9.39 0.59
N ILE A 127 12.68 -9.41 1.27
CA ILE A 127 12.60 -9.03 2.69
C ILE A 127 13.46 -9.96 3.54
N THR A 128 13.38 -11.28 3.30
CA THR A 128 14.15 -12.28 4.05
C THR A 128 15.65 -12.12 3.81
N ASN A 129 16.07 -11.95 2.56
CA ASN A 129 17.47 -11.81 2.17
C ASN A 129 18.14 -10.58 2.80
N HIS A 130 17.37 -9.53 3.09
CA HIS A 130 17.85 -8.30 3.72
C HIS A 130 17.50 -8.22 5.22
N GLY A 131 17.14 -9.33 5.86
CA GLY A 131 16.89 -9.38 7.30
C GLY A 131 15.69 -8.54 7.77
N GLY A 132 14.76 -8.25 6.86
CA GLY A 132 13.50 -7.57 7.17
C GLY A 132 12.45 -8.52 7.71
N VAL A 133 11.43 -7.95 8.34
CA VAL A 133 10.28 -8.69 8.88
C VAL A 133 8.98 -8.01 8.47
N GLN A 134 8.02 -8.80 7.98
CA GLN A 134 6.66 -8.32 7.74
C GLN A 134 5.80 -8.48 9.01
N PRO A 135 4.89 -7.54 9.29
CA PRO A 135 3.85 -7.75 10.30
C PRO A 135 3.03 -9.02 10.00
N VAL A 136 2.64 -9.75 11.05
CA VAL A 136 1.90 -11.02 10.93
C VAL A 136 0.56 -10.79 10.22
N LYS A 137 -0.11 -9.69 10.57
CA LYS A 137 -1.33 -9.25 9.89
C LYS A 137 -0.97 -8.39 8.68
N ARG A 138 -1.51 -8.75 7.51
CA ARG A 138 -1.33 -7.95 6.29
C ARG A 138 -2.18 -6.68 6.30
N TYR A 139 -1.65 -5.67 5.62
CA TYR A 139 -2.41 -4.48 5.24
C TYR A 139 -3.27 -4.80 4.01
N GLU A 140 -4.26 -3.96 3.74
CA GLU A 140 -5.23 -4.23 2.67
C GLU A 140 -4.66 -3.99 1.26
N GLY A 141 -5.19 -4.74 0.30
CA GLY A 141 -4.91 -4.58 -1.14
C GLY A 141 -3.58 -5.18 -1.60
N ASP A 142 -2.98 -4.54 -2.59
CA ASP A 142 -1.70 -4.93 -3.20
C ASP A 142 -0.50 -4.21 -2.53
N SER A 143 -0.75 -3.60 -1.37
CA SER A 143 0.26 -2.90 -0.58
C SER A 143 0.92 -3.82 0.43
N PHE A 144 2.18 -3.55 0.77
CA PHE A 144 2.88 -4.28 1.82
C PHE A 144 3.74 -3.37 2.69
N VAL A 145 4.04 -3.90 3.87
CA VAL A 145 4.88 -3.27 4.90
C VAL A 145 5.96 -4.26 5.30
N ALA A 146 7.19 -3.76 5.39
CA ALA A 146 8.31 -4.47 5.98
C ALA A 146 9.05 -3.54 6.94
N ALA A 147 9.64 -4.11 7.99
CA ALA A 147 10.47 -3.39 8.93
C ALA A 147 11.87 -3.98 8.98
N PHE A 148 12.86 -3.10 9.07
CA PHE A 148 14.27 -3.44 9.13
C PHE A 148 14.88 -2.77 10.35
N THR A 149 15.77 -3.47 11.04
CA THR A 149 16.56 -2.89 12.14
C THR A 149 17.59 -1.89 11.62
N ARG A 150 17.98 -1.99 10.34
CA ARG A 150 18.95 -1.12 9.68
C ARG A 150 18.37 -0.47 8.43
N ALA A 151 18.58 0.83 8.31
CA ALA A 151 18.14 1.61 7.16
C ALA A 151 18.80 1.17 5.84
N SER A 152 20.07 0.75 5.90
CA SER A 152 20.80 0.24 4.72
C SER A 152 20.14 -0.99 4.12
N ASP A 153 19.62 -1.87 4.97
CA ASP A 153 19.07 -3.16 4.57
C ASP A 153 17.68 -2.95 3.95
N ALA A 154 16.90 -1.98 4.47
CA ALA A 154 15.67 -1.51 3.83
C ALA A 154 15.92 -0.90 2.44
N ALA A 155 16.98 -0.08 2.30
CA ALA A 155 17.35 0.53 1.02
C ALA A 155 17.79 -0.52 -0.02
N ALA A 156 18.60 -1.50 0.40
CA ALA A 156 19.00 -2.63 -0.45
C ALA A 156 17.80 -3.47 -0.88
N CYS A 157 16.89 -3.80 0.05
CA CYS A 157 15.64 -4.50 -0.27
C CYS A 157 14.78 -3.71 -1.26
N ALA A 158 14.63 -2.40 -1.08
CA ALA A 158 13.87 -1.56 -2.00
C ALA A 158 14.47 -1.54 -3.41
N LEU A 159 15.80 -1.51 -3.52
CA LEU A 159 16.50 -1.56 -4.79
C LEU A 159 16.28 -2.90 -5.51
N ASP A 160 16.43 -4.03 -4.82
CA ASP A 160 16.22 -5.36 -5.39
C ASP A 160 14.78 -5.57 -5.87
N LEU A 161 13.80 -5.05 -5.12
CA LEU A 161 12.40 -5.05 -5.52
C LEU A 161 12.16 -4.25 -6.81
N GLN A 162 12.84 -3.12 -7.00
CA GLN A 162 12.70 -2.32 -8.23
C GLN A 162 13.46 -2.90 -9.43
N ARG A 163 14.56 -3.64 -9.19
CA ARG A 163 15.32 -4.32 -10.26
C ARG A 163 14.60 -5.58 -10.77
N THR A 164 13.72 -6.15 -9.96
CA THR A 164 12.96 -7.34 -10.36
C THR A 164 11.83 -6.97 -11.31
N SER A 165 11.79 -7.60 -12.48
CA SER A 165 10.72 -7.40 -13.45
C SER A 165 9.42 -8.03 -12.96
N LEU A 166 8.42 -7.20 -12.67
CA LEU A 166 7.11 -7.59 -12.16
C LEU A 166 5.98 -7.18 -13.12
N ALA A 167 6.27 -7.02 -14.42
CA ALA A 167 5.32 -6.50 -15.40
C ALA A 167 3.95 -7.23 -15.33
N PRO A 168 2.82 -6.50 -15.37
CA PRO A 168 2.69 -5.06 -15.62
C PRO A 168 2.83 -4.17 -14.37
N ILE A 169 3.16 -4.73 -13.20
CA ILE A 169 3.22 -4.01 -11.92
C ILE A 169 4.41 -3.05 -11.89
N ARG A 170 4.16 -1.84 -11.40
CA ARG A 170 5.20 -0.89 -10.99
C ARG A 170 5.01 -0.52 -9.53
N LEU A 171 6.03 -0.77 -8.71
CA LEU A 171 5.98 -0.47 -7.27
C LEU A 171 6.35 0.98 -7.00
N ARG A 172 5.54 1.68 -6.20
CA ARG A 172 5.94 2.93 -5.53
C ARG A 172 6.38 2.58 -4.12
N ILE A 173 7.60 2.97 -3.73
CA ILE A 173 8.20 2.59 -2.45
C ILE A 173 8.56 3.84 -1.64
N GLY A 174 8.20 3.85 -0.36
CA GLY A 174 8.57 4.86 0.62
C GLY A 174 9.33 4.26 1.79
N LEU A 175 10.44 4.90 2.19
CA LEU A 175 11.27 4.50 3.33
C LEU A 175 11.32 5.60 4.40
N HIS A 176 11.04 5.23 5.65
CA HIS A 176 11.16 6.16 6.77
C HIS A 176 11.61 5.44 8.03
N THR A 177 12.55 6.06 8.75
CA THR A 177 13.09 5.56 10.01
C THR A 177 12.48 6.34 11.17
N GLY A 178 11.97 5.61 12.16
CA GLY A 178 11.40 6.19 13.37
C GLY A 178 10.97 5.13 14.36
N GLU A 179 10.50 5.58 15.51
CA GLU A 179 10.01 4.67 16.54
C GLU A 179 8.65 4.09 16.17
N VAL A 180 8.49 2.78 16.33
CA VAL A 180 7.24 2.07 16.06
C VAL A 180 6.78 1.30 17.29
N GLN A 181 5.47 1.16 17.38
CA GLN A 181 4.79 0.27 18.31
C GLN A 181 3.97 -0.75 17.51
N LEU A 182 3.86 -1.96 18.05
CA LEU A 182 2.97 -2.98 17.56
C LEU A 182 1.68 -2.97 18.36
N ARG A 183 0.55 -2.99 17.66
CA ARG A 183 -0.77 -3.20 18.23
C ARG A 183 -1.54 -4.14 17.32
N ASP A 184 -2.09 -5.21 17.89
CA ASP A 184 -2.84 -6.23 17.13
C ASP A 184 -2.05 -6.74 15.90
N GLU A 185 -0.76 -6.99 16.10
CA GLU A 185 0.21 -7.45 15.09
C GLU A 185 0.43 -6.51 13.90
N LEU A 186 0.00 -5.25 14.02
CA LEU A 186 0.20 -4.18 13.04
C LEU A 186 1.06 -3.07 13.63
N TYR A 187 1.82 -2.40 12.78
CA TYR A 187 2.48 -1.15 13.16
C TYR A 187 1.44 -0.05 13.24
N VAL A 188 1.45 0.68 14.35
CA VAL A 188 0.55 1.81 14.58
C VAL A 188 1.34 3.05 14.98
N GLY A 189 0.79 4.22 14.68
CA GLY A 189 1.32 5.49 15.13
C GLY A 189 1.89 6.39 14.02
N PRO A 190 2.63 7.44 14.40
CA PRO A 190 3.05 8.49 13.46
C PRO A 190 4.05 8.00 12.41
N THR A 191 4.92 7.04 12.75
CA THR A 191 5.97 6.54 11.86
C THR A 191 5.40 5.79 10.65
N ILE A 192 4.48 4.82 10.87
CA ILE A 192 3.81 4.11 9.78
C ILE A 192 2.98 5.07 8.90
N ASN A 193 2.27 6.02 9.50
CA ASN A 193 1.47 7.01 8.79
C ASN A 193 2.33 7.94 7.94
N ARG A 194 3.49 8.37 8.46
CA ARG A 194 4.45 9.17 7.71
C ARG A 194 5.03 8.39 6.54
N THR A 195 5.43 7.15 6.77
CA THR A 195 5.97 6.26 5.72
C THR A 195 4.95 6.07 4.60
N ALA A 196 3.68 5.86 4.93
CA ALA A 196 2.60 5.71 3.94
C ALA A 196 2.44 6.97 3.09
N ARG A 197 2.40 8.14 3.72
CA ARG A 197 2.29 9.44 3.02
C ARG A 197 3.50 9.73 2.14
N LEU A 198 4.69 9.32 2.59
CA LEU A 198 5.91 9.44 1.81
C LEU A 198 5.85 8.54 0.57
N ARG A 199 5.48 7.26 0.72
CA ARG A 199 5.23 6.34 -0.40
C ARG A 199 4.21 6.91 -1.40
N ASP A 200 3.16 7.57 -0.92
CA ASP A 200 2.11 8.12 -1.81
C ASP A 200 2.61 9.22 -2.75
N LEU A 201 3.72 9.91 -2.40
CA LEU A 201 4.40 10.87 -3.25
C LEU A 201 5.12 10.20 -4.44
N ALA A 202 5.54 8.94 -4.30
CA ALA A 202 6.29 8.23 -5.32
C ALA A 202 5.41 7.78 -6.50
N HIS A 203 6.04 7.75 -7.67
CA HIS A 203 5.56 7.10 -8.89
C HIS A 203 5.92 5.61 -8.91
N GLY A 204 5.27 4.83 -9.76
CA GLY A 204 5.63 3.45 -10.02
C GLY A 204 7.04 3.35 -10.61
N GLY A 205 7.89 2.52 -9.99
CA GLY A 205 9.31 2.42 -10.28
C GLY A 205 10.20 3.28 -9.38
N GLN A 206 9.62 4.14 -8.53
CA GLN A 206 10.35 5.11 -7.73
C GLN A 206 10.49 4.66 -6.27
N VAL A 207 11.67 4.91 -5.70
CA VAL A 207 11.94 4.75 -4.26
C VAL A 207 12.22 6.12 -3.67
N VAL A 208 11.42 6.53 -2.69
CA VAL A 208 11.61 7.79 -1.96
C VAL A 208 11.88 7.52 -0.49
N LEU A 209 12.65 8.38 0.14
CA LEU A 209 13.02 8.28 1.55
C LEU A 209 12.97 9.64 2.25
N SER A 210 12.68 9.61 3.55
CA SER A 210 12.78 10.79 4.42
C SER A 210 14.25 11.14 4.70
N ALA A 211 14.54 12.39 5.07
CA ALA A 211 15.88 12.79 5.53
C ALA A 211 16.44 11.90 6.66
N ALA A 212 15.62 11.52 7.64
CA ALA A 212 16.06 10.65 8.74
C ALA A 212 16.61 9.30 8.25
N THR A 213 16.02 8.73 7.19
CA THR A 213 16.55 7.53 6.54
C THR A 213 17.79 7.86 5.69
N GLY A 214 17.77 8.99 4.97
CA GLY A 214 18.88 9.46 4.14
C GLY A 214 20.18 9.60 4.92
N ASP A 215 20.11 10.24 6.10
CA ASP A 215 21.24 10.43 7.00
C ASP A 215 21.85 9.09 7.46
N LEU A 216 21.03 8.06 7.66
CA LEU A 216 21.47 6.73 8.09
C LEU A 216 22.05 5.88 6.96
N VAL A 217 21.63 6.10 5.71
CA VAL A 217 22.07 5.26 4.56
C VAL A 217 23.20 5.85 3.74
N THR A 218 23.46 7.17 3.80
CA THR A 218 24.40 7.85 2.90
C THR A 218 25.78 7.19 2.81
N GLY A 219 26.33 6.68 3.91
CA GLY A 219 27.61 5.97 3.93
C GLY A 219 27.54 4.44 3.74
N ARG A 220 26.35 3.89 3.45
CA ARG A 220 26.04 2.45 3.41
C ARG A 220 25.06 2.10 2.31
N LEU A 221 25.01 2.89 1.24
CA LEU A 221 24.19 2.60 0.07
C LEU A 221 24.70 1.32 -0.62
N PRO A 222 23.83 0.57 -1.32
CA PRO A 222 24.26 -0.48 -2.24
C PRO A 222 25.29 0.03 -3.26
N ALA A 223 26.07 -0.88 -3.85
CA ALA A 223 27.01 -0.54 -4.90
C ALA A 223 26.29 0.25 -6.03
N ASP A 224 26.95 1.28 -6.55
CA ASP A 224 26.47 2.15 -7.63
C ASP A 224 25.15 2.91 -7.34
N ALA A 225 24.63 2.85 -6.10
CA ALA A 225 23.46 3.61 -5.70
C ALA A 225 23.84 4.99 -5.13
N TRP A 226 23.00 5.99 -5.38
CA TRP A 226 23.14 7.34 -4.82
C TRP A 226 21.78 7.92 -4.43
N LEU A 227 21.81 9.02 -3.68
CA LEU A 227 20.62 9.77 -3.31
C LEU A 227 20.52 11.06 -4.12
N VAL A 228 19.30 11.38 -4.58
CA VAL A 228 18.97 12.67 -5.20
C VAL A 228 18.01 13.42 -4.31
N ASP A 229 18.34 14.67 -3.99
CA ASP A 229 17.46 15.55 -3.22
C ASP A 229 16.25 16.00 -4.05
N LEU A 230 15.03 15.73 -3.57
CA LEU A 230 13.77 16.15 -4.18
C LEU A 230 13.11 17.34 -3.44
N GLY A 231 13.77 17.87 -2.40
CA GLY A 231 13.35 19.03 -1.64
C GLY A 231 12.33 18.74 -0.55
N ARG A 232 11.68 19.81 -0.08
CA ARG A 232 10.71 19.79 1.01
C ARG A 232 9.28 19.65 0.50
N HIS A 233 8.55 18.65 0.99
CA HIS A 233 7.17 18.37 0.59
C HIS A 233 6.23 18.36 1.81
N PRO A 234 5.09 19.07 1.77
CA PRO A 234 4.11 18.98 2.82
C PRO A 234 3.47 17.58 2.83
N LEU A 235 3.62 16.86 3.94
CA LEU A 235 2.87 15.63 4.17
C LEU A 235 1.68 15.93 5.07
N ARG A 236 0.48 15.48 4.67
CA ARG A 236 -0.76 15.66 5.46
C ARG A 236 -0.50 15.29 6.92
N GLY A 237 -0.92 16.12 7.86
CA GLY A 237 -0.83 15.82 9.30
C GLY A 237 0.57 15.89 9.91
N LEU A 238 1.58 16.38 9.19
CA LEU A 238 2.87 16.78 9.79
C LEU A 238 2.94 18.31 9.90
N PRO A 239 3.49 18.85 11.01
CA PRO A 239 3.58 20.29 11.21
C PRO A 239 4.66 20.95 10.34
N ARG A 240 5.67 20.18 9.91
CA ARG A 240 6.77 20.64 9.06
C ARG A 240 6.78 19.83 7.77
N PRO A 241 7.14 20.44 6.63
CA PRO A 241 7.42 19.69 5.40
C PRO A 241 8.47 18.62 5.65
N GLU A 242 8.27 17.45 5.05
CA GLU A 242 9.25 16.36 5.06
C GLU A 242 10.28 16.63 3.95
N TRP A 243 11.54 16.37 4.25
CA TRP A 243 12.59 16.45 3.24
C TRP A 243 12.68 15.09 2.54
N VAL A 244 12.48 15.09 1.23
CA VAL A 244 12.34 13.87 0.44
C VAL A 244 13.57 13.69 -0.43
N MET A 245 14.15 12.51 -0.42
CA MET A 245 15.22 12.10 -1.32
C MET A 245 14.76 10.89 -2.14
N GLN A 246 15.31 10.73 -3.34
CA GLN A 246 15.14 9.55 -4.19
C GLN A 246 16.36 8.65 -4.08
N LEU A 247 16.14 7.34 -3.94
CA LEU A 247 17.18 6.34 -4.14
C LEU A 247 17.29 6.04 -5.65
N CYS A 248 18.49 6.21 -6.20
CA CYS A 248 18.81 6.01 -7.61
C CYS A 248 19.86 4.91 -7.78
N HIS A 249 19.83 4.24 -8.94
CA HIS A 249 20.77 3.21 -9.36
C HIS A 249 20.66 3.06 -10.89
N PRO A 250 21.75 2.74 -11.64
CA PRO A 250 21.71 2.66 -13.11
C PRO A 250 20.71 1.64 -13.66
N ASP A 251 20.46 0.55 -12.92
CA ASP A 251 19.55 -0.53 -13.33
C ASP A 251 18.05 -0.22 -13.15
N ILE A 252 17.70 0.93 -12.55
CA ILE A 252 16.30 1.32 -12.33
C ILE A 252 16.01 2.66 -12.98
N ARG A 253 14.73 2.95 -13.21
CA ARG A 253 14.31 4.24 -13.77
C ARG A 253 14.75 5.40 -12.87
N GLU A 254 15.54 6.33 -13.41
CA GLU A 254 16.01 7.49 -12.64
C GLU A 254 15.10 8.72 -12.76
N LYS A 255 14.49 8.94 -13.94
CA LYS A 255 13.73 10.17 -14.25
C LYS A 255 12.22 9.96 -14.10
N PHE A 256 11.61 10.75 -13.21
CA PHE A 256 10.18 10.77 -12.95
C PHE A 256 9.60 12.18 -13.14
N PRO A 257 8.27 12.30 -13.36
CA PRO A 257 7.57 13.58 -13.22
C PRO A 257 7.72 14.14 -11.78
N PRO A 258 7.34 15.40 -11.53
CA PRO A 258 7.25 15.93 -10.17
C PRO A 258 6.49 14.97 -9.24
N LEU A 259 6.90 14.91 -7.97
CA LEU A 259 6.28 14.03 -6.98
C LEU A 259 4.75 14.20 -6.95
N ARG A 260 4.05 13.10 -6.64
CA ARG A 260 2.60 13.02 -6.58
C ARG A 260 2.08 13.68 -5.32
N THR A 261 2.20 15.00 -5.25
CA THR A 261 1.61 15.77 -4.17
C THR A 261 0.11 15.75 -4.38
N ALA A 262 -0.64 15.20 -3.42
CA ALA A 262 -2.09 15.37 -3.38
C ALA A 262 -2.35 16.87 -3.48
N LYS A 263 -3.05 17.34 -4.52
CA LYS A 263 -3.32 18.76 -4.79
C LYS A 263 -3.63 19.45 -3.47
N SER A 264 -2.62 20.10 -2.87
CA SER A 264 -2.88 21.14 -1.92
C SER A 264 -3.68 22.13 -2.73
N SER A 265 -4.89 22.42 -2.29
CA SER A 265 -5.69 23.50 -2.84
C SER A 265 -4.75 24.67 -3.17
N PRO A 266 -4.89 25.36 -4.32
CA PRO A 266 -4.05 26.49 -4.70
C PRO A 266 -4.35 27.67 -3.75
N THR A 267 -3.90 27.54 -2.50
CA THR A 267 -4.10 28.43 -1.37
C THR A 267 -3.02 28.09 -0.33
N SER A 268 -1.75 28.36 -0.66
CA SER A 268 -0.81 29.02 0.26
C SER A 268 0.60 29.07 -0.36
N ILE A 269 0.83 30.03 -1.26
CA ILE A 269 2.16 30.62 -1.48
C ILE A 269 2.41 31.73 -0.42
N LEU A 270 1.53 31.81 0.59
CA LEU A 270 1.67 32.75 1.70
C LEU A 270 2.61 32.14 2.76
N PRO A 271 3.52 32.95 3.35
CA PRO A 271 4.26 32.55 4.53
C PRO A 271 3.30 32.06 5.62
N ALA A 272 3.70 31.06 6.40
CA ALA A 272 2.97 30.69 7.60
C ALA A 272 2.74 31.95 8.46
N GLN A 273 1.49 32.28 8.77
CA GLN A 273 1.18 33.38 9.67
C GLN A 273 1.73 33.01 11.05
N PHE A 274 2.90 33.56 11.40
CA PHE A 274 3.39 33.58 12.78
C PHE A 274 2.54 34.60 13.54
N THR A 275 1.38 34.19 14.06
CA THR A 275 0.62 34.99 15.02
C THR A 275 1.09 34.69 16.43
N THR A 276 2.24 35.25 16.79
CA THR A 276 2.53 35.53 18.20
C THR A 276 3.02 36.95 18.29
N PHE A 277 2.16 37.85 18.76
CA PHE A 277 2.54 39.23 19.08
C PHE A 277 3.35 39.25 20.38
N VAL A 278 4.59 38.78 20.32
CA VAL A 278 5.52 38.89 21.44
C VAL A 278 5.82 40.37 21.66
N GLY A 279 5.50 40.88 22.86
CA GLY A 279 5.81 42.26 23.26
C GLY A 279 4.83 43.36 22.84
N ARG A 280 3.74 43.06 22.11
CA ARG A 280 2.73 44.08 21.71
C ARG A 280 1.41 44.05 22.48
N ARG A 281 1.39 43.46 23.68
CA ARG A 281 0.14 43.35 24.48
C ARG A 281 -0.59 44.67 24.70
N ALA A 282 0.16 45.79 24.81
CA ALA A 282 -0.42 47.11 25.08
C ALA A 282 -1.12 47.78 23.87
N GLN A 283 -1.01 47.22 22.66
CA GLN A 283 -1.58 47.82 21.43
C GLN A 283 -2.71 46.98 20.82
N ILE A 284 -3.10 45.90 21.50
CA ILE A 284 -4.11 44.93 21.02
C ILE A 284 -5.26 44.82 22.04
N SER A 285 -5.43 45.83 22.90
CA SER A 285 -6.62 46.04 23.75
C SER A 285 -7.28 47.36 23.39
#